data_AF-A0A2G6QDN8-F1
#
_entry.id   AF-A0A2G6QDN8-F1
#
_cell.length_a   1.000
_cell.length_b   1.000
_cell.length_c   1.000
_cell.angle_alpha   90.00
_cell.angle_beta   90.00
_cell.angle_gamma   90.00
#
_symmetry.space_group_name_H-M   'P 1'
#
loop_
_entity.id
_entity.type
_entity.pdbx_description
1 polymer ?
#
loop_
_entity_poly.entity_id
_entity_poly.type
_entity_poly.pdbx_seq_one_letter_code
_entity_poly.pdbx_strand_id
1 'polypeptide(L)'
;MSEQCPINVPCQVVGQTQTPLSDAAATPITTPGTPIVKVPVVLAERTIQIVVESDISLDPPAVEIKRILKNAFLTQCKLVPVAFTPVPGTNYRRVTRAKLFVQGYIRKNIEYANDECNGVLYDRVANVPFSGFADLTAADFLSQAIVAASSDTTSHFINPKNGDLPRLDKYFFENTVFYNEQPYCELVSAQFFELDFSPCPTDLNEPFETLREKIVLDLTLKVLQVQQVQV
;
A
#
# COMPACT_ATOMS: atom_id res chain seq x y z
N MET A 1 -16.74 -51.26 -38.53
CA MET A 1 -17.32 -50.71 -37.29
C MET A 1 -16.21 -49.92 -36.61
N SER A 2 -16.24 -48.60 -36.71
CA SER A 2 -15.20 -47.72 -36.12
C SER A 2 -15.64 -47.35 -34.69
N GLU A 3 -14.93 -47.88 -33.71
CA GLU A 3 -15.11 -47.53 -32.30
C GLU A 3 -14.75 -46.06 -32.07
N GLN A 4 -15.73 -45.25 -31.71
CA GLN A 4 -15.51 -43.89 -31.22
C GLN A 4 -15.27 -43.97 -29.71
N CYS A 5 -14.01 -43.87 -29.29
CA CYS A 5 -13.68 -43.63 -27.89
C CYS A 5 -14.19 -42.24 -27.48
N PRO A 6 -15.03 -42.11 -26.44
CA PRO A 6 -15.46 -40.80 -25.97
C PRO A 6 -14.27 -40.04 -25.37
N ILE A 7 -14.08 -38.80 -25.79
CA ILE A 7 -13.11 -37.88 -25.18
C ILE A 7 -13.65 -37.47 -23.81
N ASN A 8 -13.12 -38.07 -22.76
CA ASN A 8 -13.39 -37.66 -21.39
C ASN A 8 -12.58 -36.38 -21.10
N VAL A 9 -13.26 -35.23 -21.03
CA VAL A 9 -12.64 -33.97 -20.61
C VAL A 9 -13.01 -33.74 -19.13
N PRO A 10 -12.09 -34.02 -18.19
CA PRO A 10 -12.37 -33.81 -16.77
C PRO A 10 -12.59 -32.31 -16.49
N CYS A 11 -13.50 -32.02 -15.56
CA CYS A 11 -13.75 -30.67 -15.03
C CYS A 11 -14.19 -29.62 -16.09
N GLN A 12 -15.04 -30.01 -17.04
CA GLN A 12 -15.68 -29.06 -17.96
C GLN A 12 -16.50 -28.01 -17.18
N VAL A 13 -16.16 -26.74 -17.36
CA VAL A 13 -16.94 -25.60 -16.86
C VAL A 13 -17.79 -25.03 -17.99
N VAL A 14 -19.01 -24.60 -17.69
CA VAL A 14 -19.87 -23.95 -18.68
C VAL A 14 -19.34 -22.55 -18.97
N GLY A 15 -18.79 -22.35 -20.17
CA GLY A 15 -18.43 -21.02 -20.64
C GLY A 15 -19.67 -20.22 -21.02
N GLN A 16 -19.83 -19.01 -20.48
CA GLN A 16 -20.83 -18.08 -20.98
C GLN A 16 -20.23 -17.28 -22.13
N THR A 17 -20.71 -17.51 -23.35
CA THR A 17 -20.29 -16.72 -24.51
C THR A 17 -20.88 -15.32 -24.37
N GLN A 18 -20.00 -14.31 -24.37
CA GLN A 18 -20.40 -12.92 -24.42
C GLN A 18 -20.54 -12.51 -25.90
N THR A 19 -21.73 -12.11 -26.31
CA THR A 19 -21.95 -11.61 -27.68
C THR A 19 -21.43 -10.17 -27.78
N PRO A 20 -20.54 -9.85 -28.73
CA PRO A 20 -20.09 -8.48 -28.92
C PRO A 20 -21.26 -7.58 -29.31
N LEU A 21 -21.40 -6.43 -28.66
CA LEU A 21 -22.31 -5.37 -29.06
C LEU A 21 -21.63 -4.47 -30.09
N SER A 22 -22.42 -3.85 -30.97
CA SER A 22 -21.90 -2.84 -31.90
C SER A 22 -21.48 -1.58 -31.13
N ASP A 23 -20.24 -1.14 -31.33
CA ASP A 23 -19.70 0.11 -30.81
C ASP A 23 -19.56 1.15 -31.92
N ALA A 24 -19.77 2.42 -31.59
CA ALA A 24 -19.58 3.55 -32.49
C ALA A 24 -18.98 4.73 -31.72
N ALA A 25 -17.92 5.33 -32.26
CA ALA A 25 -17.24 6.45 -31.62
C ALA A 25 -18.19 7.66 -31.46
N ALA A 26 -18.41 8.09 -30.22
CA ALA A 26 -19.10 9.34 -29.93
C ALA A 26 -18.10 10.51 -30.00
N THR A 27 -18.52 11.64 -30.58
CA THR A 27 -17.69 12.86 -30.56
C THR A 27 -17.73 13.46 -29.16
N PRO A 28 -16.58 13.60 -28.47
CA PRO A 28 -16.55 14.18 -27.12
C PRO A 28 -16.89 15.67 -27.18
N ILE A 29 -17.75 16.12 -26.26
CA ILE A 29 -18.02 17.55 -26.07
C ILE A 29 -16.94 18.11 -25.15
N THR A 30 -16.11 19.01 -25.66
CA THR A 30 -15.00 19.61 -24.92
C THR A 30 -15.44 20.90 -24.21
N THR A 31 -14.95 21.11 -22.99
CA THR A 31 -15.10 22.41 -22.31
C THR A 31 -14.23 23.46 -23.03
N PRO A 32 -14.81 24.59 -23.49
CA PRO A 32 -14.03 25.64 -24.13
C PRO A 32 -13.15 26.40 -23.12
N GLY A 33 -12.01 26.94 -23.58
CA GLY A 33 -11.09 27.74 -22.77
C GLY A 33 -10.06 26.92 -21.99
N THR A 34 -9.57 27.48 -20.88
CA THR A 34 -8.62 26.83 -19.96
C THR A 34 -9.38 26.37 -18.71
N PRO A 35 -9.85 25.11 -18.64
CA PRO A 35 -10.64 24.64 -17.52
C PRO A 35 -9.76 24.42 -16.27
N ILE A 36 -10.35 24.64 -15.09
CA ILE A 36 -9.77 24.20 -13.82
C ILE A 36 -10.31 22.79 -13.56
N VAL A 37 -9.40 21.83 -13.43
CA VAL A 37 -9.75 20.43 -13.20
C VAL A 37 -9.22 19.97 -11.85
N LYS A 38 -9.78 18.88 -11.34
CA LYS A 38 -9.32 18.22 -10.12
C LYS A 38 -8.82 16.84 -10.49
N VAL A 39 -7.51 16.60 -10.33
CA VAL A 39 -6.83 15.40 -10.84
C VAL A 39 -5.87 14.81 -9.80
N PRO A 40 -5.60 13.49 -9.82
CA PRO A 40 -4.53 12.90 -9.05
C PRO A 40 -3.17 13.42 -9.52
N VAL A 41 -2.45 14.11 -8.64
CA VAL A 41 -1.08 14.55 -8.85
C VAL A 41 -0.15 13.55 -8.16
N VAL A 42 0.83 13.04 -8.90
CA VAL A 42 1.88 12.16 -8.35
C VAL A 42 2.85 13.02 -7.54
N LEU A 43 2.86 12.81 -6.23
CA LEU A 43 3.72 13.52 -5.31
C LEU A 43 5.12 12.92 -5.28
N ALA A 44 5.21 11.59 -5.25
CA ALA A 44 6.46 10.85 -5.24
C ALA A 44 6.23 9.43 -5.79
N GLU A 45 7.25 8.87 -6.42
CA GLU A 45 7.29 7.45 -6.82
C GLU A 45 8.56 6.84 -6.24
N ARG A 46 8.43 5.90 -5.31
CA ARG A 46 9.52 5.40 -4.47
C ARG A 46 9.54 3.88 -4.43
N THR A 47 10.72 3.30 -4.52
CA THR A 47 10.96 1.90 -4.18
C THR A 47 11.49 1.83 -2.75
N ILE A 48 10.79 1.10 -1.89
CA ILE A 48 11.13 0.90 -0.48
C ILE A 48 11.60 -0.54 -0.32
N GLN A 49 12.79 -0.71 0.22
CA GLN A 49 13.32 -2.03 0.55
C GLN A 49 12.85 -2.44 1.95
N ILE A 50 12.24 -3.61 2.04
CA ILE A 50 11.66 -4.17 3.26
C ILE A 50 12.33 -5.53 3.48
N VAL A 51 13.00 -5.69 4.62
CA VAL A 51 13.68 -6.94 4.98
C VAL A 51 12.87 -7.63 6.07
N VAL A 52 12.48 -8.89 5.83
CA VAL A 52 11.68 -9.67 6.78
C VAL A 52 12.30 -11.06 6.94
N GLU A 53 12.30 -11.55 8.17
CA GLU A 53 12.62 -12.94 8.50
C GLU A 53 11.39 -13.56 9.15
N SER A 54 11.02 -14.78 8.76
CA SER A 54 9.89 -15.48 9.35
C SER A 54 10.05 -17.00 9.34
N ASP A 55 9.32 -17.63 10.25
CA ASP A 55 9.18 -19.09 10.31
C ASP A 55 7.78 -19.49 9.89
N ILE A 56 7.71 -20.40 8.92
CA ILE A 56 6.46 -20.98 8.44
C ILE A 56 6.39 -22.44 8.89
N SER A 57 5.40 -22.74 9.72
CA SER A 57 5.09 -24.11 10.13
C SER A 57 4.40 -24.87 8.99
N LEU A 58 4.90 -26.08 8.72
CA LEU A 58 4.42 -27.06 7.77
C LEU A 58 3.90 -28.26 8.56
N ASP A 59 2.63 -28.61 8.32
CA ASP A 59 1.94 -29.72 8.97
C ASP A 59 1.04 -30.40 7.92
N PRO A 60 1.35 -31.64 7.49
CA PRO A 60 2.45 -32.47 7.99
C PRO A 60 3.85 -31.93 7.66
N PRO A 61 4.91 -32.45 8.29
CA PRO A 61 6.29 -32.06 7.96
C PRO A 61 6.61 -32.25 6.47
N ALA A 62 7.43 -31.35 5.92
CA ALA A 62 7.82 -31.40 4.52
C ALA A 62 9.17 -32.10 4.35
N VAL A 63 9.33 -32.89 3.30
CA VAL A 63 10.63 -33.37 2.84
C VAL A 63 11.16 -32.49 1.70
N GLU A 64 10.25 -31.96 0.88
CA GLU A 64 10.62 -31.14 -0.28
C GLU A 64 9.57 -30.06 -0.56
N ILE A 65 10.02 -28.82 -0.77
CA ILE A 65 9.18 -27.73 -1.27
C ILE A 65 9.16 -27.78 -2.81
N LYS A 66 7.96 -27.86 -3.40
CA LYS A 66 7.78 -27.95 -4.84
C LYS A 66 7.66 -26.59 -5.50
N ARG A 67 6.84 -25.72 -4.91
CA ARG A 67 6.57 -24.39 -5.45
C ARG A 67 6.16 -23.44 -4.35
N ILE A 68 6.56 -22.18 -4.48
CA ILE A 68 5.99 -21.12 -3.65
C ILE A 68 5.56 -19.96 -4.54
N LEU A 69 4.27 -19.62 -4.51
CA LEU A 69 3.72 -18.41 -5.11
C LEU A 69 3.63 -17.30 -4.08
N LYS A 70 4.03 -16.08 -4.46
CA LYS A 70 4.18 -14.95 -3.53
C LYS A 70 3.52 -13.70 -4.13
N ASN A 71 2.78 -12.96 -3.31
CA ASN A 71 2.16 -11.67 -3.66
C ASN A 71 2.25 -10.72 -2.46
N ALA A 72 2.52 -9.43 -2.68
CA ALA A 72 2.53 -8.43 -1.63
C ALA A 72 1.18 -7.70 -1.57
N PHE A 73 0.67 -7.49 -0.37
CA PHE A 73 -0.57 -6.76 -0.12
C PHE A 73 -0.30 -5.59 0.83
N LEU A 74 -0.81 -4.40 0.50
CA LEU A 74 -0.77 -3.25 1.38
C LEU A 74 -2.05 -3.15 2.20
N THR A 75 -1.91 -3.03 3.52
CA THR A 75 -3.01 -2.74 4.44
C THR A 75 -2.97 -1.29 4.93
N GLN A 76 -1.80 -0.64 4.85
CA GLN A 76 -1.64 0.78 5.10
C GLN A 76 -0.59 1.39 4.18
N CYS A 77 -0.89 2.57 3.67
CA CYS A 77 0.11 3.47 3.12
C CYS A 77 -0.33 4.92 3.41
N LYS A 78 0.42 5.63 4.25
CA LYS A 78 0.04 6.96 4.74
C LYS A 78 1.24 7.90 4.74
N LEU A 79 1.07 9.06 4.10
CA LEU A 79 2.02 10.15 4.15
C LEU A 79 1.72 11.04 5.38
N VAL A 80 2.69 11.18 6.27
CA VAL A 80 2.63 12.06 7.45
C VAL A 80 3.58 13.23 7.23
N PRO A 81 3.08 14.43 6.91
CA PRO A 81 3.90 15.62 6.76
C PRO A 81 4.56 16.04 8.07
N VAL A 82 5.84 16.44 8.02
CA VAL A 82 6.61 16.88 9.20
C VAL A 82 7.29 18.23 9.01
N ALA A 83 7.38 18.75 7.78
CA ALA A 83 7.84 20.09 7.51
C ALA A 83 7.07 20.70 6.34
N PHE A 84 6.92 22.03 6.37
CA PHE A 84 6.08 22.75 5.44
C PHE A 84 6.67 24.11 5.06
N THR A 85 6.23 24.62 3.92
CA THR A 85 6.43 26.01 3.48
C THR A 85 5.07 26.64 3.21
N PRO A 86 4.78 27.86 3.71
CA PRO A 86 3.50 28.52 3.47
C PRO A 86 3.30 28.84 1.99
N VAL A 87 2.05 28.82 1.52
CA VAL A 87 1.65 29.37 0.22
C VAL A 87 1.23 30.83 0.45
N PRO A 88 1.98 31.82 -0.06
CA PRO A 88 1.70 33.24 0.20
C PRO A 88 0.26 33.63 -0.10
N GLY A 89 -0.37 34.38 0.81
CA GLY A 89 -1.73 34.88 0.65
C GLY A 89 -2.84 33.84 0.85
N THR A 90 -2.53 32.65 1.35
CA THR A 90 -3.53 31.59 1.59
C THR A 90 -3.27 30.86 2.92
N ASN A 91 -4.26 30.07 3.37
CA ASN A 91 -4.10 29.16 4.52
C ASN A 91 -3.44 27.82 4.15
N TYR A 92 -3.00 27.65 2.91
CA TYR A 92 -2.35 26.44 2.42
C TYR A 92 -0.85 26.43 2.68
N ARG A 93 -0.32 25.22 2.84
CA ARG A 93 1.10 24.94 3.03
C ARG A 93 1.52 23.80 2.12
N ARG A 94 2.72 23.89 1.58
CA ARG A 94 3.36 22.85 0.78
C ARG A 94 4.21 21.98 1.67
N VAL A 95 4.05 20.67 1.57
CA VAL A 95 4.86 19.72 2.32
C VAL A 95 6.27 19.69 1.74
N THR A 96 7.28 19.85 2.59
CA THR A 96 8.71 19.79 2.21
C THR A 96 9.42 18.58 2.77
N ARG A 97 8.88 17.98 3.84
CA ARG A 97 9.36 16.72 4.40
C ARG A 97 8.19 15.93 4.96
N ALA A 98 8.22 14.62 4.79
CA ALA A 98 7.20 13.71 5.31
C ALA A 98 7.80 12.35 5.71
N LYS A 99 7.03 11.58 6.46
CA LYS A 99 7.26 10.15 6.68
C LYS A 99 6.18 9.36 5.96
N LEU A 100 6.58 8.44 5.09
CA LEU A 100 5.67 7.53 4.40
C LEU A 100 5.61 6.21 5.19
N PHE A 101 4.53 6.02 5.94
CA PHE A 101 4.29 4.78 6.68
C PHE A 101 3.66 3.74 5.76
N VAL A 102 4.21 2.53 5.79
CA VAL A 102 3.75 1.40 4.98
C VAL A 102 3.56 0.19 5.88
N GLN A 103 2.46 -0.53 5.68
CA GLN A 103 2.17 -1.80 6.34
C GLN A 103 1.47 -2.73 5.35
N GLY A 104 1.74 -4.01 5.48
CA GLY A 104 1.18 -5.02 4.61
C GLY A 104 1.56 -6.42 5.04
N TYR A 105 1.40 -7.35 4.10
CA TYR A 105 1.88 -8.72 4.26
C TYR A 105 2.24 -9.33 2.90
N ILE A 106 3.17 -10.27 2.93
CA ILE A 106 3.49 -11.15 1.81
C ILE A 106 2.62 -12.39 1.95
N ARG A 107 1.67 -12.56 1.05
CA ARG A 107 0.88 -13.79 0.96
C ARG A 107 1.67 -14.81 0.17
N LYS A 108 1.88 -15.97 0.79
CA LYS A 108 2.51 -17.14 0.21
C LYS A 108 1.49 -18.25 0.04
N ASN A 109 1.60 -19.00 -1.04
CA ASN A 109 0.96 -20.29 -1.24
C ASN A 109 2.10 -21.28 -1.54
N ILE A 110 2.32 -22.20 -0.61
CA ILE A 110 3.46 -23.12 -0.55
C ILE A 110 2.95 -24.51 -0.85
N GLU A 111 3.40 -25.08 -1.95
CA GLU A 111 3.14 -26.47 -2.33
C GLU A 111 4.35 -27.33 -1.95
N TYR A 112 4.11 -28.40 -1.19
CA TYR A 112 5.17 -29.27 -0.67
C TYR A 112 4.73 -30.74 -0.56
N ALA A 113 5.71 -31.64 -0.44
CA ALA A 113 5.52 -33.08 -0.24
C ALA A 113 6.02 -33.52 1.14
N ASN A 114 5.36 -34.52 1.73
CA ASN A 114 5.81 -35.18 2.96
C ASN A 114 6.71 -36.39 2.64
N ASP A 115 6.97 -37.24 3.64
CA ASP A 115 7.86 -38.41 3.58
C ASP A 115 7.20 -39.66 2.94
N GLU A 116 5.95 -39.57 2.51
CA GLU A 116 5.28 -40.67 1.83
C GLU A 116 5.82 -40.87 0.41
N CYS A 117 6.27 -42.10 0.11
CA CYS A 117 6.80 -42.47 -1.21
C CYS A 117 5.80 -42.24 -2.37
N ASN A 118 4.50 -42.30 -2.10
CA ASN A 118 3.41 -42.01 -3.03
C ASN A 118 2.32 -41.20 -2.32
N GLY A 119 2.69 -40.00 -1.86
CA GLY A 119 1.80 -39.09 -1.14
C GLY A 119 1.04 -38.10 -2.03
N VAL A 120 0.18 -37.31 -1.38
CA VAL A 120 -0.44 -36.12 -1.98
C VAL A 120 0.46 -34.89 -1.81
N LEU A 121 0.24 -33.87 -2.64
CA LEU A 121 0.84 -32.55 -2.41
C LEU A 121 0.00 -31.77 -1.39
N TYR A 122 0.68 -31.09 -0.48
CA TYR A 122 0.08 -30.22 0.52
C TYR A 122 0.20 -28.77 0.10
N ASP A 123 -0.85 -27.98 0.35
CA ASP A 123 -0.86 -26.53 0.16
C ASP A 123 -0.89 -25.83 1.54
N ARG A 124 0.07 -24.94 1.77
CA ARG A 124 0.12 -24.06 2.93
C ARG A 124 0.07 -22.61 2.47
N VAL A 125 -1.02 -21.95 2.84
CA VAL A 125 -1.14 -20.49 2.74
C VAL A 125 -0.57 -19.84 3.99
N ALA A 126 0.39 -18.91 3.81
CA ALA A 126 0.96 -18.12 4.89
C ALA A 126 0.89 -16.63 4.55
N ASN A 127 0.69 -15.78 5.56
CA ASN A 127 0.75 -14.32 5.42
C ASN A 127 1.85 -13.79 6.33
N VAL A 128 2.93 -13.28 5.73
CA VAL A 128 4.10 -12.77 6.47
C VAL A 128 3.99 -11.25 6.58
N PRO A 129 3.71 -10.69 7.77
CA PRO A 129 3.46 -9.27 7.91
C PRO A 129 4.75 -8.45 7.77
N PHE A 130 4.60 -7.23 7.26
CA PHE A 130 5.65 -6.22 7.28
C PHE A 130 5.10 -4.85 7.64
N SER A 131 5.93 -4.02 8.25
CA SER A 131 5.62 -2.62 8.53
C SER A 131 6.90 -1.79 8.62
N GLY A 132 6.81 -0.51 8.29
CA GLY A 132 7.94 0.40 8.34
C GLY A 132 7.58 1.80 7.87
N PHE A 133 8.58 2.67 7.79
CA PHE A 133 8.42 3.99 7.20
C PHE A 133 9.65 4.40 6.39
N ALA A 134 9.44 5.27 5.41
CA ALA A 134 10.50 5.96 4.67
C ALA A 134 10.45 7.46 4.98
N ASP A 135 11.60 8.09 5.16
CA ASP A 135 11.72 9.56 5.21
C ASP A 135 11.75 10.12 3.79
N LEU A 136 10.83 11.03 3.48
CA LEU A 136 10.78 11.77 2.21
C LEU A 136 11.21 13.22 2.46
N THR A 137 12.18 13.68 1.68
CA THR A 137 12.72 15.03 1.68
C THR A 137 12.24 15.82 0.45
N ALA A 138 12.61 17.10 0.36
CA ALA A 138 12.24 17.93 -0.78
C ALA A 138 12.75 17.37 -2.13
N ALA A 139 13.91 16.72 -2.15
CA ALA A 139 14.44 16.07 -3.34
C ALA A 139 13.62 14.84 -3.76
N ASP A 140 12.81 14.29 -2.84
CA ASP A 140 12.00 13.12 -3.10
C ASP A 140 10.65 13.45 -3.74
N PHE A 141 10.19 14.69 -3.64
CA PHE A 141 8.90 15.09 -4.18
C PHE A 141 9.03 15.51 -5.65
N LEU A 142 8.31 14.82 -6.53
CA LEU A 142 8.05 15.25 -7.92
C LEU A 142 7.08 16.43 -7.93
N SER A 143 6.15 16.46 -6.97
CA SER A 143 5.26 17.57 -6.67
C SER A 143 4.92 17.55 -5.19
N GLN A 144 4.69 18.72 -4.61
CA GLN A 144 4.46 18.83 -3.17
C GLN A 144 3.00 18.55 -2.82
N ALA A 145 2.78 17.81 -1.73
CA ALA A 145 1.46 17.76 -1.12
C ALA A 145 1.05 19.16 -0.67
N ILE A 146 -0.23 19.47 -0.83
CA ILE A 146 -0.85 20.73 -0.41
C ILE A 146 -1.80 20.43 0.74
N VAL A 147 -1.64 21.13 1.86
CA VAL A 147 -2.50 20.97 3.04
C VAL A 147 -2.84 22.35 3.58
N ALA A 148 -4.13 22.64 3.74
CA ALA A 148 -4.62 23.81 4.46
C ALA A 148 -4.51 23.60 5.97
N ALA A 149 -4.06 24.62 6.67
CA ALA A 149 -3.94 24.61 8.11
C ALA A 149 -5.18 25.21 8.76
N SER A 150 -5.83 24.41 9.62
CA SER A 150 -6.83 24.90 10.57
C SER A 150 -6.15 25.69 11.69
N SER A 151 -6.87 26.61 12.31
CA SER A 151 -6.39 27.41 13.44
C SER A 151 -7.48 27.63 14.47
N ASP A 152 -7.12 27.45 15.74
CA ASP A 152 -7.92 27.90 16.88
C ASP A 152 -7.22 29.12 17.48
N THR A 153 -7.86 30.28 17.40
CA THR A 153 -7.33 31.53 17.92
C THR A 153 -8.13 31.96 19.14
N THR A 154 -7.44 32.11 20.27
CA THR A 154 -8.01 32.58 21.54
C THR A 154 -7.44 33.95 21.91
N SER A 155 -8.32 34.93 22.13
CA SER A 155 -7.91 36.22 22.69
C SER A 155 -8.07 36.21 24.20
N HIS A 156 -6.97 36.47 24.92
CA HIS A 156 -6.95 36.60 26.36
C HIS A 156 -7.01 38.07 26.77
N PHE A 157 -7.79 38.37 27.81
CA PHE A 157 -7.93 39.73 28.33
C PHE A 157 -7.21 39.91 29.65
N ILE A 158 -6.71 41.11 29.92
CA ILE A 158 -6.14 41.47 31.23
C ILE A 158 -7.22 42.01 32.16
N ASN A 159 -7.05 41.83 33.47
CA ASN A 159 -7.98 42.37 34.44
C ASN A 159 -7.80 43.89 34.53
N PRO A 160 -8.84 44.69 34.22
CA PRO A 160 -8.71 46.15 34.22
C PRO A 160 -8.56 46.74 35.64
N LYS A 161 -8.84 45.98 36.70
CA LYS A 161 -8.73 46.46 38.09
C LYS A 161 -7.34 46.24 38.68
N ASN A 162 -6.68 45.14 38.33
CA ASN A 162 -5.30 44.81 38.70
C ASN A 162 -4.62 44.32 37.43
N GLY A 163 -3.89 45.21 36.76
CA GLY A 163 -3.28 45.01 35.45
C GLY A 163 -2.20 43.92 35.37
N ASP A 164 -2.01 43.15 36.43
CA ASP A 164 -1.02 42.08 36.53
C ASP A 164 -1.64 40.68 36.36
N LEU A 165 -2.97 40.55 36.35
CA LEU A 165 -3.66 39.26 36.32
C LEU A 165 -4.52 39.06 35.06
N PRO A 166 -4.40 37.92 34.35
CA PRO A 166 -5.27 37.58 33.24
C PRO A 166 -6.71 37.31 33.70
N ARG A 167 -7.69 37.70 32.88
CA ARG A 167 -9.12 37.37 33.05
C ARG A 167 -9.36 35.95 32.54
N LEU A 168 -9.35 34.98 33.46
CA LEU A 168 -9.62 33.58 33.13
C LEU A 168 -11.11 33.29 32.85
N ASP A 169 -11.99 34.27 33.02
CA ASP A 169 -13.44 34.21 32.81
C ASP A 169 -13.89 34.82 31.47
N LYS A 170 -12.96 35.41 30.69
CA LYS A 170 -13.30 36.16 29.48
C LYS A 170 -12.34 35.84 28.33
N TYR A 171 -12.89 35.37 27.23
CA TYR A 171 -12.16 35.02 26.02
C TYR A 171 -12.96 35.42 24.77
N PHE A 172 -12.27 35.74 23.67
CA PHE A 172 -12.85 35.55 22.34
C PHE A 172 -12.29 34.27 21.74
N PHE A 173 -13.17 33.52 21.09
CA PHE A 173 -12.84 32.30 20.38
C PHE A 173 -13.14 32.51 18.90
N GLU A 174 -12.21 32.13 18.05
CA GLU A 174 -12.41 32.01 16.62
C GLU A 174 -11.72 30.72 16.16
N ASN A 175 -12.50 29.86 15.49
CA ASN A 175 -12.02 28.58 14.99
C ASN A 175 -12.19 28.57 13.47
N THR A 176 -11.11 28.29 12.75
CA THR A 176 -11.12 28.08 11.29
C THR A 176 -10.71 26.65 11.01
N VAL A 177 -11.59 25.88 10.36
CA VAL A 177 -11.37 24.47 10.06
C VAL A 177 -11.33 24.25 8.55
N PHE A 178 -10.27 23.59 8.07
CA PHE A 178 -10.15 23.12 6.69
C PHE A 178 -10.20 21.60 6.62
N TYR A 179 -10.91 21.07 5.62
CA TYR A 179 -10.98 19.64 5.32
C TYR A 179 -10.10 19.35 4.10
N ASN A 180 -9.03 18.59 4.32
CA ASN A 180 -8.00 18.35 3.31
C ASN A 180 -8.20 17.02 2.60
N GLU A 181 -7.86 16.98 1.31
CA GLU A 181 -7.71 15.74 0.56
C GLU A 181 -6.46 15.00 1.04
N GLN A 182 -6.65 13.81 1.59
CA GLN A 182 -5.55 13.01 2.12
C GLN A 182 -4.72 12.39 0.98
N PRO A 183 -3.38 12.49 1.03
CA PRO A 183 -2.54 11.71 0.12
C PRO A 183 -2.74 10.21 0.32
N TYR A 184 -2.82 9.46 -0.77
CA TYR A 184 -2.96 8.01 -0.79
C TYR A 184 -1.86 7.38 -1.63
N CYS A 185 -1.74 6.05 -1.57
CA CYS A 185 -0.74 5.33 -2.34
C CYS A 185 -1.36 4.35 -3.33
N GLU A 186 -0.60 4.11 -4.39
CA GLU A 186 -0.87 3.08 -5.38
C GLU A 186 0.33 2.14 -5.44
N LEU A 187 0.07 0.84 -5.33
CA LEU A 187 1.10 -0.19 -5.48
C LEU A 187 1.44 -0.36 -6.96
N VAL A 188 2.71 -0.18 -7.31
CA VAL A 188 3.19 -0.28 -8.71
C VAL A 188 3.84 -1.63 -8.96
N SER A 189 4.75 -2.05 -8.09
CA SER A 189 5.43 -3.34 -8.21
C SER A 189 5.91 -3.88 -6.87
N ALA A 190 6.10 -5.19 -6.80
CA ALA A 190 6.71 -5.90 -5.69
C ALA A 190 7.71 -6.90 -6.27
N GLN A 191 8.97 -6.78 -5.88
CA GLN A 191 10.05 -7.68 -6.28
C GLN A 191 10.62 -8.37 -5.05
N PHE A 192 10.75 -9.69 -5.11
CA PHE A 192 11.16 -10.53 -3.98
C PHE A 192 12.53 -11.14 -4.27
N PHE A 193 13.43 -11.05 -3.29
CA PHE A 193 14.67 -11.81 -3.23
C PHE A 193 14.71 -12.56 -1.92
N GLU A 194 15.06 -13.83 -1.93
CA GLU A 194 14.82 -14.67 -0.76
C GLU A 194 15.81 -15.81 -0.59
N LEU A 195 15.90 -16.26 0.66
CA LEU A 195 16.62 -17.44 1.10
C LEU A 195 15.70 -18.22 2.03
N ASP A 196 15.27 -19.40 1.58
CA ASP A 196 14.38 -20.30 2.31
C ASP A 196 15.19 -21.54 2.74
N PHE A 197 15.13 -21.92 4.02
CA PHE A 197 15.92 -23.03 4.59
C PHE A 197 15.26 -23.61 5.85
N SER A 198 15.57 -24.86 6.21
CA SER A 198 15.19 -25.42 7.51
C SER A 198 16.10 -24.83 8.62
N PRO A 199 15.57 -24.40 9.77
CA PRO A 199 16.40 -23.87 10.87
C PRO A 199 17.49 -24.84 11.36
N CYS A 200 17.16 -26.12 11.37
CA CYS A 200 18.06 -27.21 11.69
C CYS A 200 18.41 -27.94 10.39
N PRO A 201 19.71 -28.18 10.09
CA PRO A 201 20.10 -29.03 8.98
C PRO A 201 19.44 -30.40 9.12
N THR A 202 18.81 -30.87 8.04
CA THR A 202 18.26 -32.22 7.95
C THR A 202 19.11 -33.06 7.02
N ASP A 203 19.15 -34.37 7.27
CA ASP A 203 19.74 -35.32 6.34
C ASP A 203 18.85 -35.47 5.10
N LEU A 204 19.39 -36.09 4.04
CA LEU A 204 18.64 -36.31 2.80
C LEU A 204 17.38 -37.14 3.07
N ASN A 205 16.23 -36.63 2.63
CA ASN A 205 14.89 -37.22 2.81
C ASN A 205 14.31 -37.16 4.24
N GLU A 206 15.00 -36.53 5.19
CA GLU A 206 14.43 -36.31 6.51
C GLU A 206 13.47 -35.11 6.50
N PRO A 207 12.28 -35.24 7.12
CA PRO A 207 11.28 -34.19 7.13
C PRO A 207 11.68 -33.00 8.02
N PHE A 208 11.18 -31.81 7.68
CA PHE A 208 11.26 -30.60 8.48
C PHE A 208 9.89 -29.93 8.63
N GLU A 209 9.60 -29.47 9.84
CA GLU A 209 8.32 -28.83 10.19
C GLU A 209 8.33 -27.32 10.03
N THR A 210 9.51 -26.71 9.87
CA THR A 210 9.66 -25.25 9.81
C THR A 210 10.49 -24.85 8.62
N LEU A 211 9.91 -23.99 7.78
CA LEU A 211 10.61 -23.26 6.72
C LEU A 211 10.94 -21.86 7.24
N ARG A 212 12.23 -21.60 7.49
CA ARG A 212 12.71 -20.26 7.79
C ARG A 212 13.06 -19.55 6.51
N GLU A 213 12.62 -18.30 6.41
CA GLU A 213 12.84 -17.48 5.23
C GLU A 213 13.42 -16.13 5.62
N LYS A 214 14.33 -15.63 4.78
CA LYS A 214 14.81 -14.24 4.78
C LYS A 214 14.45 -13.63 3.44
N ILE A 215 13.62 -12.61 3.46
CA ILE A 215 13.12 -11.93 2.26
C ILE A 215 13.60 -10.49 2.25
N VAL A 216 14.12 -10.07 1.11
CA VAL A 216 14.25 -8.67 0.72
C VAL A 216 13.16 -8.38 -0.30
N LEU A 217 12.20 -7.55 0.09
CA LEU A 217 11.09 -7.07 -0.74
C LEU A 217 11.40 -5.64 -1.18
N ASP A 218 11.59 -5.43 -2.48
CA ASP A 218 11.60 -4.11 -3.08
C ASP A 218 10.17 -3.75 -3.53
N LEU A 219 9.54 -2.84 -2.80
CA LEU A 219 8.15 -2.44 -3.00
C LEU A 219 8.08 -1.04 -3.62
N THR A 220 7.62 -0.93 -4.87
CA THR A 220 7.49 0.34 -5.57
C THR A 220 6.08 0.89 -5.45
N LEU A 221 5.98 2.13 -4.96
CA LEU A 221 4.73 2.82 -4.67
C LEU A 221 4.70 4.20 -5.34
N LYS A 222 3.53 4.62 -5.80
CA LYS A 222 3.23 6.03 -6.06
C LYS A 222 2.49 6.60 -4.86
N VAL A 223 2.85 7.81 -4.46
CA VAL A 223 2.10 8.63 -3.51
C VAL A 223 1.39 9.71 -4.31
N LEU A 224 0.08 9.79 -4.21
CA LEU A 224 -0.75 10.73 -4.97
C LEU A 224 -1.59 11.59 -4.04
N GLN A 225 -1.96 12.78 -4.52
CA GLN A 225 -2.99 13.61 -3.92
C GLN A 225 -3.85 14.20 -5.01
N VAL A 226 -5.17 14.21 -4.81
CA VAL A 226 -6.07 14.89 -5.72
C VAL A 226 -5.95 16.40 -5.52
N GLN A 227 -5.52 17.12 -6.54
CA GLN A 227 -5.29 18.57 -6.50
C GLN A 227 -6.05 19.28 -7.62
N GLN A 228 -6.38 20.56 -7.39
CA GLN A 228 -6.91 21.44 -8.44
C GLN A 228 -5.76 22.01 -9.26
N VAL A 229 -5.84 21.87 -10.57
CA VAL A 229 -4.82 22.35 -11.51
C VAL A 229 -5.48 23.08 -12.67
N GLN A 230 -4.77 24.06 -13.20
CA GLN A 230 -5.10 24.75 -14.44
C GLN A 230 -4.42 23.99 -15.58
N VAL A 231 -5.21 23.55 -16.57
CA VAL A 231 -4.75 22.90 -17.82
C VAL A 231 -4.92 23.82 -19.01
#